data_AF-A0A7X9G572-F1
#
_entry.id   AF-A0A7X9G572-F1
#
_cell.length_a   1.000
_cell.length_b   1.000
_cell.length_c   1.000
_cell.angle_alpha   90.00
_cell.angle_beta   90.00
_cell.angle_gamma   90.00
#
_symmetry.space_group_name_H-M   'P 1'
#
loop_
_entity.id
_entity.type
_entity.pdbx_description
1 polymer ?
#
loop_
_entity_poly.entity_id
_entity_poly.type
_entity_poly.pdbx_seq_one_letter_code
_entity_poly.pdbx_strand_id
1 'polypeptide(L)'
;MRILSSLALFFTGVLTVSGQLQTGSSRFLFDQKTGALTTVFREQQKVVAQTENHYFLKSREGDVEAFERDDQVIAAETRDDILFFRCRNANLPGIEIHKTWWIDGIYLRREITFRNLGTEKVFLTPRTRVAFTTEFYQDGYYLGAGYIGPLVPVPKLTSAHKVTSYKQTTKAMLLYHDSPVGSFAQYRTKL
;
A
#
# COMPACT_ATOMS: atom_id res chain seq x y z
N MET A 1 1.14 -53.89 -20.37
CA MET A 1 2.04 -53.04 -19.58
C MET A 1 1.41 -51.66 -19.49
N ARG A 2 0.84 -51.29 -18.33
CA ARG A 2 0.14 -50.01 -18.12
C ARG A 2 1.17 -48.95 -17.76
N ILE A 3 1.26 -47.88 -18.54
CA ILE A 3 1.98 -46.66 -18.14
C ILE A 3 0.90 -45.66 -17.73
N LEU A 4 0.63 -45.63 -16.41
CA LEU A 4 0.05 -44.46 -15.75
C LEU A 4 1.23 -43.56 -15.37
N SER A 5 1.19 -42.29 -15.76
CA SER A 5 1.93 -41.25 -15.03
C SER A 5 1.40 -39.86 -15.34
N SER A 6 0.60 -39.39 -14.39
CA SER A 6 0.68 -38.05 -13.80
C SER A 6 0.10 -36.89 -14.59
N LEU A 7 -1.23 -36.78 -14.54
CA LEU A 7 -1.95 -35.52 -14.72
C LEU A 7 -1.51 -34.55 -13.59
N ALA A 8 -0.76 -33.50 -13.94
CA ALA A 8 -0.45 -32.43 -13.01
C ALA A 8 -1.73 -31.64 -12.70
N LEU A 9 -2.31 -31.86 -11.53
CA LEU A 9 -3.36 -31.01 -10.97
C LEU A 9 -2.71 -29.66 -10.62
N PHE A 10 -2.87 -28.67 -11.50
CA PHE A 10 -2.74 -27.28 -11.08
C PHE A 10 -3.91 -26.97 -10.14
N PHE A 11 -3.62 -26.91 -8.83
CA PHE A 11 -4.53 -26.30 -7.86
C PHE A 11 -4.66 -24.81 -8.23
N THR A 12 -5.66 -24.49 -9.04
CA THR A 12 -6.21 -23.14 -9.15
C THR A 12 -6.89 -22.81 -7.83
N GLY A 13 -6.08 -22.37 -6.86
CA GLY A 13 -6.58 -21.79 -5.62
C GLY A 13 -7.60 -20.70 -5.93
N VAL A 14 -8.75 -20.79 -5.29
CA VAL A 14 -9.93 -19.96 -5.54
C VAL A 14 -9.55 -18.47 -5.46
N LEU A 15 -9.69 -17.75 -6.57
CA LEU A 15 -9.48 -16.30 -6.70
C LEU A 15 -10.70 -15.50 -6.22
N THR A 16 -11.25 -15.82 -5.05
CA THR A 16 -12.34 -15.02 -4.48
C THR A 16 -11.81 -14.27 -3.27
N VAL A 17 -11.50 -13.00 -3.50
CA VAL A 17 -11.23 -12.03 -2.45
C VAL A 17 -12.17 -10.85 -2.67
N SER A 18 -12.65 -10.26 -1.58
CA SER A 18 -13.45 -9.04 -1.67
C SER A 18 -12.61 -7.95 -2.33
N GLY A 19 -13.17 -7.33 -3.37
CA GLY A 19 -12.57 -6.16 -4.04
C GLY A 19 -12.51 -4.90 -3.19
N GLN A 20 -13.05 -4.96 -1.97
CA GLN A 20 -13.24 -3.82 -1.10
C GLN A 20 -13.26 -4.15 0.39
N LEU A 21 -12.94 -3.14 1.20
CA LEU A 21 -13.21 -3.10 2.64
C LEU A 21 -13.99 -1.82 2.95
N GLN A 22 -14.73 -1.79 4.06
CA GLN A 22 -15.52 -0.62 4.44
C GLN A 22 -15.57 -0.41 5.95
N THR A 23 -15.66 0.86 6.36
CA THR A 23 -16.09 1.28 7.69
C THR A 23 -17.47 1.94 7.59
N GLY A 24 -18.02 2.45 8.70
CA GLY A 24 -19.28 3.20 8.66
C GLY A 24 -19.26 4.46 7.79
N SER A 25 -18.07 5.02 7.50
CA SER A 25 -17.92 6.29 6.77
C SER A 25 -16.97 6.22 5.58
N SER A 26 -16.35 5.06 5.31
CA SER A 26 -15.31 4.96 4.28
C SER A 26 -15.35 3.64 3.54
N ARG A 27 -14.97 3.68 2.27
CA ARG A 27 -14.87 2.51 1.39
C ARG A 27 -13.52 2.49 0.70
N PHE A 28 -12.84 1.35 0.77
CA PHE A 28 -11.49 1.13 0.27
C PHE A 28 -11.54 0.11 -0.86
N LEU A 29 -10.98 0.42 -2.02
CA LEU A 29 -11.01 -0.43 -3.21
C LEU A 29 -9.63 -0.99 -3.53
N PHE A 30 -9.57 -2.27 -3.90
CA PHE A 30 -8.32 -2.98 -4.15
C PHE A 30 -8.26 -3.53 -5.57
N ASP A 31 -7.12 -3.35 -6.23
CA ASP A 31 -6.83 -4.00 -7.51
C ASP A 31 -6.50 -5.47 -7.28
N GLN A 32 -7.29 -6.33 -7.92
CA GLN A 32 -7.20 -7.78 -7.82
C GLN A 32 -6.00 -8.37 -8.54
N LYS A 33 -5.40 -7.63 -9.47
CA LYS A 33 -4.22 -8.06 -10.21
C LYS A 33 -2.94 -7.84 -9.41
N THR A 34 -2.90 -6.80 -8.58
CA THR A 34 -1.69 -6.35 -7.89
C THR A 34 -1.80 -6.45 -6.37
N GLY A 35 -3.00 -6.55 -5.80
CA GLY A 35 -3.28 -6.47 -4.37
C GLY A 35 -3.14 -5.04 -3.79
N ALA A 36 -3.05 -4.04 -4.66
CA ALA A 36 -2.83 -2.64 -4.30
C ALA A 36 -4.13 -1.91 -3.92
N LEU A 37 -4.05 -0.94 -3.00
CA LEU A 37 -5.16 -0.02 -2.73
C LEU A 37 -5.22 1.03 -3.86
N THR A 38 -6.34 1.08 -4.57
CA THR A 38 -6.50 1.97 -5.73
C THR A 38 -7.22 3.26 -5.39
N THR A 39 -8.26 3.18 -4.55
CA THR A 39 -9.12 4.33 -4.27
C THR A 39 -9.70 4.23 -2.87
N VAL A 40 -9.83 5.39 -2.23
CA VAL A 40 -10.54 5.55 -0.96
C VAL A 40 -11.65 6.55 -1.16
N PHE A 41 -12.85 6.17 -0.72
CA PHE A 41 -14.00 7.05 -0.58
C PHE A 41 -14.24 7.32 0.89
N ARG A 42 -14.55 8.57 1.23
CA ARG A 42 -15.22 8.93 2.46
C ARG A 42 -16.62 9.39 2.11
N GLU A 43 -17.62 8.71 2.65
CA GLU A 43 -19.01 8.82 2.18
C GLU A 43 -19.06 8.64 0.64
N GLN A 44 -19.46 9.68 -0.09
CA GLN A 44 -19.54 9.68 -1.56
C GLN A 44 -18.31 10.33 -2.23
N GLN A 45 -17.40 10.93 -1.45
CA GLN A 45 -16.27 11.69 -1.97
C GLN A 45 -15.03 10.83 -2.12
N LYS A 46 -14.39 10.87 -3.29
CA LYS A 46 -13.10 10.24 -3.52
C LYS A 46 -11.99 11.11 -2.89
N VAL A 47 -11.25 10.53 -1.94
CA VAL A 47 -10.20 11.25 -1.19
C VAL A 47 -8.79 10.83 -1.63
N VAL A 48 -8.57 9.52 -1.81
CA VAL A 48 -7.29 8.99 -2.34
C VAL A 48 -7.46 8.70 -3.82
N ALA A 49 -6.61 9.34 -4.63
CA ALA A 49 -6.56 9.17 -6.08
C ALA A 49 -5.72 7.96 -6.49
N GLN A 50 -4.61 7.72 -5.78
CA GLN A 50 -3.68 6.63 -6.05
C GLN A 50 -2.89 6.29 -4.79
N THR A 51 -2.58 5.00 -4.60
CA THR A 51 -1.46 4.59 -3.75
C THR A 51 -0.52 3.69 -4.55
N GLU A 52 0.77 3.75 -4.25
CA GLU A 52 1.77 2.91 -4.89
C GLU A 52 2.92 2.64 -3.92
N ASN A 53 3.28 1.37 -3.74
CA ASN A 53 4.55 1.02 -3.12
C ASN A 53 5.69 1.01 -4.15
N HIS A 54 6.84 1.54 -3.74
CA HIS A 54 8.11 1.51 -4.45
C HIS A 54 9.12 0.76 -3.57
N TYR A 55 9.66 -0.32 -4.11
CA TYR A 55 10.59 -1.22 -3.45
C TYR A 55 12.02 -0.95 -3.94
N PHE A 56 12.93 -0.69 -3.01
CA PHE A 56 14.37 -0.60 -3.26
C PHE A 56 15.03 -1.85 -2.71
N LEU A 57 15.57 -2.70 -3.57
CA LEU A 57 16.28 -3.92 -3.20
C LEU A 57 17.77 -3.73 -3.43
N LYS A 58 18.58 -4.01 -2.40
CA LYS A 58 20.04 -4.04 -2.48
C LYS A 58 20.50 -5.49 -2.31
N SER A 59 21.36 -5.94 -3.20
CA SER A 59 21.93 -7.29 -3.16
C SER A 59 23.42 -7.25 -3.54
N ARG A 60 24.08 -8.41 -3.50
CA ARG A 60 25.44 -8.55 -4.04
C ARG A 60 25.50 -8.35 -5.56
N GLU A 61 24.42 -8.69 -6.27
CA GLU A 61 24.35 -8.63 -7.73
C GLU A 61 24.05 -7.22 -8.25
N GLY A 62 23.60 -6.33 -7.36
CA GLY A 62 23.28 -4.94 -7.66
C GLY A 62 22.07 -4.43 -6.91
N ASP A 63 21.80 -3.13 -7.10
CA ASP A 63 20.60 -2.46 -6.64
C ASP A 63 19.50 -2.58 -7.71
N VAL A 64 18.27 -2.85 -7.28
CA VAL A 64 17.09 -2.95 -8.14
C VAL A 64 15.94 -2.12 -7.55
N GLU A 65 15.22 -1.43 -8.43
CA GLU A 65 13.98 -0.72 -8.11
C GLU A 65 12.79 -1.48 -8.71
N ALA A 66 11.68 -1.57 -7.97
CA ALA A 66 10.46 -2.23 -8.39
C ALA A 66 9.21 -1.51 -7.88
N PHE A 67 8.12 -1.59 -8.64
CA PHE A 67 6.89 -0.85 -8.33
C PHE A 67 5.72 -1.80 -8.12
N GLU A 68 4.82 -1.43 -7.21
CA GLU A 68 3.61 -2.18 -6.88
C GLU A 68 2.67 -2.38 -8.08
N ARG A 69 2.65 -1.45 -9.03
CA ARG A 69 1.90 -1.59 -10.28
C ARG A 69 2.34 -2.79 -11.14
N ASP A 70 3.56 -3.28 -10.90
CA ASP A 70 4.14 -4.44 -11.60
C ASP A 70 3.99 -5.73 -10.78
N ASP A 71 3.34 -5.67 -9.60
CA ASP A 71 3.02 -6.85 -8.81
C ASP A 71 1.96 -7.72 -9.52
N GLN A 72 2.07 -9.03 -9.38
CA GLN A 72 1.13 -10.00 -9.91
C GLN A 72 0.64 -10.88 -8.77
N VAL A 73 -0.66 -10.82 -8.48
CA VAL A 73 -1.34 -11.68 -7.51
C VAL A 73 -1.32 -13.12 -8.04
N ILE A 74 -0.70 -14.00 -7.27
CA ILE A 74 -0.61 -15.44 -7.53
C ILE A 74 -1.51 -16.27 -6.62
N ALA A 75 -2.01 -15.68 -5.53
CA ALA A 75 -3.07 -16.22 -4.70
C ALA A 75 -3.73 -15.06 -3.94
N ALA A 76 -5.03 -15.16 -3.71
CA ALA A 76 -5.75 -14.23 -2.85
C ALA A 76 -6.83 -14.97 -2.07
N GLU A 77 -7.10 -14.50 -0.86
CA GLU A 77 -8.18 -15.04 -0.03
C GLU A 77 -8.78 -13.94 0.84
N THR A 78 -10.05 -14.11 1.20
CA THR A 78 -10.70 -13.33 2.26
C THR A 78 -11.02 -14.27 3.42
N ARG A 79 -10.57 -13.92 4.62
CA ARG A 79 -10.92 -14.64 5.85
C ARG A 79 -11.18 -13.64 6.96
N ASP A 80 -12.30 -13.77 7.66
CA ASP A 80 -12.63 -12.91 8.81
C ASP A 80 -12.59 -11.39 8.48
N ASP A 81 -13.09 -11.00 7.29
CA ASP A 81 -13.01 -9.62 6.75
C ASP A 81 -11.59 -9.06 6.57
N ILE A 82 -10.59 -9.94 6.51
CA ILE A 82 -9.21 -9.63 6.19
C ILE A 82 -8.93 -10.09 4.75
N LEU A 83 -8.35 -9.20 3.96
CA LEU A 83 -7.90 -9.52 2.60
C LEU A 83 -6.43 -9.90 2.62
N PHE A 84 -6.12 -11.04 2.03
CA PHE A 84 -4.76 -11.53 1.87
C PHE A 84 -4.45 -11.64 0.38
N PHE A 85 -3.33 -11.05 -0.03
CA PHE A 85 -2.78 -11.17 -1.37
C PHE A 85 -1.36 -11.68 -1.28
N ARG A 86 -1.07 -12.73 -2.06
CA ARG A 86 0.28 -13.20 -2.29
C ARG A 86 0.66 -12.82 -3.71
N CYS A 87 1.72 -12.04 -3.85
CA CYS A 87 2.15 -11.46 -5.11
C CYS A 87 3.60 -11.83 -5.44
N ARG A 88 3.92 -11.77 -6.73
CA ARG A 88 5.30 -11.75 -7.26
C ARG A 88 5.52 -10.47 -8.07
N ASN A 89 6.75 -10.02 -8.14
CA ASN A 89 7.13 -8.89 -8.99
C ASN A 89 8.30 -9.34 -9.88
N ALA A 90 8.21 -9.12 -11.19
CA ALA A 90 9.24 -9.55 -12.13
C ALA A 90 10.62 -8.90 -11.84
N ASN A 91 10.60 -7.68 -11.29
CA ASN A 91 11.81 -6.94 -10.89
C ASN A 91 12.31 -7.32 -9.49
N LEU A 92 11.60 -8.20 -8.76
CA LEU A 92 12.06 -8.75 -7.48
C LEU A 92 12.08 -10.28 -7.53
N PRO A 93 12.91 -10.88 -8.40
CA PRO A 93 12.99 -12.33 -8.52
C PRO A 93 13.37 -12.96 -7.18
N GLY A 94 12.72 -14.06 -6.84
CA GLY A 94 12.93 -14.75 -5.56
C GLY A 94 12.32 -14.05 -4.34
N ILE A 95 11.64 -12.91 -4.49
CA ILE A 95 10.89 -12.28 -3.40
C ILE A 95 9.39 -12.49 -3.60
N GLU A 96 8.75 -13.05 -2.58
CA GLU A 96 7.29 -13.13 -2.50
C GLU A 96 6.76 -12.00 -1.61
N ILE A 97 5.74 -11.29 -2.09
CA ILE A 97 5.17 -10.13 -1.42
C ILE A 97 3.80 -10.52 -0.87
N HIS A 98 3.63 -10.48 0.45
CA HIS A 98 2.36 -10.78 1.11
C HIS A 98 1.75 -9.47 1.57
N LYS A 99 0.54 -9.16 1.11
CA LYS A 99 -0.19 -7.95 1.47
C LYS A 99 -1.43 -8.37 2.25
N THR A 100 -1.55 -7.86 3.46
CA THR A 100 -2.68 -8.12 4.33
C THR A 100 -3.38 -6.81 4.63
N TRP A 101 -4.69 -6.77 4.45
CA TRP A 101 -5.51 -5.59 4.68
C TRP A 101 -6.68 -5.91 5.60
N TRP A 102 -6.94 -5.08 6.60
CA TRP A 102 -8.06 -5.26 7.52
C TRP A 102 -8.56 -3.92 8.05
N ILE A 103 -9.77 -3.92 8.57
CA ILE A 103 -10.35 -2.78 9.29
C ILE A 103 -10.07 -2.92 10.78
N ASP A 104 -9.62 -1.83 11.41
CA ASP A 104 -9.41 -1.71 12.85
C ASP A 104 -10.08 -0.41 13.32
N GLY A 105 -11.31 -0.53 13.82
CA GLY A 105 -12.17 0.61 14.14
C GLY A 105 -12.47 1.45 12.89
N ILE A 106 -11.99 2.70 12.88
CA ILE A 106 -12.14 3.62 11.74
C ILE A 106 -10.96 3.58 10.76
N TYR A 107 -9.95 2.74 11.02
CA TYR A 107 -8.70 2.72 10.26
C TYR A 107 -8.67 1.54 9.28
N LEU A 108 -8.19 1.81 8.07
CA LEU A 108 -7.64 0.76 7.22
C LEU A 108 -6.21 0.46 7.68
N ARG A 109 -5.96 -0.80 8.03
CA ARG A 109 -4.64 -1.31 8.37
C ARG A 109 -4.05 -2.09 7.21
N ARG A 110 -2.72 -2.09 7.14
CA ARG A 110 -1.96 -2.87 6.18
C ARG A 110 -0.73 -3.48 6.84
N GLU A 111 -0.47 -4.73 6.48
CA GLU A 111 0.83 -5.36 6.64
C GLU A 111 1.37 -5.75 5.26
N ILE A 112 2.67 -5.50 5.03
CA ILE A 112 3.37 -5.98 3.86
C ILE A 112 4.57 -6.78 4.34
N THR A 113 4.55 -8.09 4.07
CA THR A 113 5.64 -9.00 4.39
C THR A 113 6.38 -9.37 3.12
N PHE A 114 7.70 -9.25 3.13
CA PHE A 114 8.57 -9.66 2.03
C PHE A 114 9.28 -10.95 2.43
N ARG A 115 8.97 -12.05 1.74
CA ARG A 115 9.60 -13.34 1.97
C ARG A 115 10.67 -13.57 0.91
N ASN A 116 11.92 -13.65 1.34
CA ASN A 116 13.01 -14.08 0.49
C ASN A 116 12.97 -15.61 0.31
N LEU A 117 12.74 -16.05 -0.91
CA LEU A 117 12.76 -17.45 -1.34
C LEU A 117 14.12 -17.84 -1.95
N GLY A 118 15.00 -16.86 -2.19
CA GLY A 118 16.36 -17.09 -2.66
C GLY A 118 17.30 -17.51 -1.52
N THR A 119 18.52 -17.88 -1.90
CA THR A 119 19.59 -18.25 -0.96
C THR A 119 20.43 -17.07 -0.51
N GLU A 120 20.47 -16.01 -1.31
CA GLU A 120 21.28 -14.82 -1.05
C GLU A 120 20.57 -13.83 -0.13
N LYS A 121 21.35 -13.16 0.71
CA LYS A 121 20.84 -12.08 1.56
C LYS A 121 20.59 -10.83 0.71
N VAL A 122 19.43 -10.22 0.90
CA VAL A 122 19.04 -8.96 0.27
C VAL A 122 18.55 -7.97 1.33
N PHE A 123 18.62 -6.68 1.02
CA PHE A 123 18.06 -5.61 1.85
C PHE A 123 16.97 -4.90 1.07
N LEU A 124 15.72 -5.00 1.54
CA LEU A 124 14.57 -4.41 0.87
C LEU A 124 14.01 -3.24 1.70
N THR A 125 13.83 -2.09 1.05
CA THR A 125 13.16 -0.92 1.64
C THR A 125 11.91 -0.59 0.85
N PRO A 126 10.70 -0.79 1.42
CA PRO A 126 9.47 -0.32 0.80
C PRO A 126 9.23 1.15 1.16
N ARG A 127 8.78 1.94 0.18
CA ARG A 127 8.24 3.28 0.36
C ARG A 127 6.83 3.32 -0.20
N THR A 128 5.90 3.96 0.49
CA THR A 128 4.54 4.15 -0.03
C THR A 128 4.38 5.59 -0.46
N ARG A 129 3.84 5.77 -1.67
CA ARG A 129 3.32 7.03 -2.16
C ARG A 129 1.80 6.99 -2.05
N VAL A 130 1.22 8.08 -1.58
CA VAL A 130 -0.22 8.32 -1.61
C VAL A 130 -0.45 9.65 -2.31
N ALA A 131 -1.32 9.65 -3.32
CA ALA A 131 -1.78 10.86 -3.98
C ALA A 131 -3.26 11.08 -3.63
N PHE A 132 -3.59 12.29 -3.22
CA PHE A 132 -4.97 12.69 -2.94
C PHE A 132 -5.59 13.41 -4.13
N THR A 133 -6.91 13.50 -4.15
CA THR A 133 -7.63 14.34 -5.10
C THR A 133 -7.35 15.81 -4.83
N THR A 134 -7.48 16.66 -5.85
CA THR A 134 -7.26 18.12 -5.72
C THR A 134 -8.19 18.70 -4.66
N GLU A 135 -9.43 18.23 -4.62
CA GLU A 135 -10.46 18.62 -3.66
C GLU A 135 -10.05 18.26 -2.24
N PHE A 136 -9.45 17.07 -2.04
CA PHE A 136 -8.97 16.67 -0.73
C PHE A 136 -7.71 17.43 -0.29
N TYR A 137 -7.01 18.17 -1.17
CA TYR A 137 -5.94 19.07 -0.71
C TYR A 137 -6.47 20.44 -0.26
N GLN A 138 -7.71 20.80 -0.63
CA GLN A 138 -8.30 22.08 -0.24
C GLN A 138 -8.48 22.15 1.28
N ASP A 139 -8.10 23.28 1.85
CA ASP A 139 -8.21 23.59 3.29
C ASP A 139 -7.47 22.59 4.21
N GLY A 140 -6.52 21.83 3.65
CA GLY A 140 -5.67 20.92 4.40
C GLY A 140 -4.52 21.64 5.10
N TYR A 141 -4.04 21.07 6.19
CA TYR A 141 -2.84 21.49 6.90
C TYR A 141 -1.88 20.31 7.02
N TYR A 142 -0.60 20.53 6.73
CA TYR A 142 0.45 19.61 7.12
C TYR A 142 0.80 19.83 8.58
N LEU A 143 1.03 18.75 9.32
CA LEU A 143 1.65 18.86 10.63
C LEU A 143 3.14 19.17 10.42
N GLY A 144 3.60 20.31 10.94
CA GLY A 144 4.97 20.78 10.79
C GLY A 144 5.99 19.74 11.27
N ALA A 145 7.13 19.70 10.59
CA ALA A 145 8.18 18.73 10.82
C ALA A 145 8.91 18.91 12.15
N GLY A 146 8.83 17.89 13.01
CA GLY A 146 9.35 17.88 14.37
C GLY A 146 8.30 17.31 15.34
N TYR A 147 8.67 17.15 16.61
CA TYR A 147 7.73 16.87 17.69
C TYR A 147 6.66 17.98 17.67
N ILE A 148 5.43 17.63 17.31
CA ILE A 148 4.22 18.49 17.23
C ILE A 148 4.56 19.93 16.79
N GLY A 149 4.99 20.10 15.53
CA GLY A 149 5.19 21.43 14.94
C GLY A 149 3.86 22.14 14.60
N PRO A 150 3.90 23.44 14.27
CA PRO A 150 2.69 24.20 13.93
C PRO A 150 2.00 23.62 12.69
N LEU A 151 0.68 23.78 12.61
CA LEU A 151 -0.09 23.45 11.42
C LEU A 151 0.31 24.41 10.29
N VAL A 152 0.84 23.87 9.19
CA VAL A 152 1.22 24.65 8.01
C VAL A 152 0.15 24.43 6.95
N PRO A 153 -0.51 25.50 6.45
CA PRO A 153 -1.48 25.36 5.36
C PRO A 153 -0.86 24.63 4.17
N VAL A 154 -1.58 23.66 3.62
CA VAL A 154 -1.17 22.97 2.41
C VAL A 154 -1.22 23.96 1.26
N PRO A 155 -0.10 24.23 0.57
CA PRO A 155 -0.14 25.09 -0.60
C PRO A 155 -1.00 24.45 -1.69
N LYS A 156 -1.71 25.26 -2.48
CA LYS A 156 -2.37 24.76 -3.69
C LYS A 156 -1.31 24.26 -4.66
N LEU A 157 -1.13 22.94 -4.73
CA LEU A 157 -0.16 22.30 -5.61
C LEU A 157 -0.81 22.01 -6.96
N THR A 158 -0.24 22.56 -8.03
CA THR A 158 -0.62 22.24 -9.42
C THR A 158 0.27 21.16 -10.04
N SER A 159 1.34 20.75 -9.34
CA SER A 159 2.29 19.73 -9.75
C SER A 159 2.97 19.08 -8.52
N ALA A 160 3.67 17.96 -8.75
CA ALA A 160 4.41 17.27 -7.70
C ALA A 160 5.48 18.19 -7.09
N HIS A 161 5.40 18.44 -5.78
CA HIS A 161 6.32 19.32 -5.06
C HIS A 161 7.11 18.53 -4.00
N LYS A 162 8.44 18.58 -4.09
CA LYS A 162 9.33 17.93 -3.12
C LYS A 162 9.55 18.87 -1.93
N VAL A 163 9.11 18.44 -0.75
CA VAL A 163 9.35 19.16 0.50
C VAL A 163 10.62 18.62 1.15
N THR A 164 11.69 19.42 1.20
CA THR A 164 12.98 19.07 1.85
C THR A 164 13.31 19.94 3.07
N SER A 165 12.52 20.98 3.32
CA SER A 165 12.67 21.95 4.43
C SER A 165 12.53 21.30 5.81
N TYR A 166 12.07 20.06 5.85
CA TYR A 166 11.63 19.35 7.02
C TYR A 166 12.51 18.11 7.24
N LYS A 167 13.47 18.20 8.16
CA LYS A 167 14.25 17.05 8.65
C LYS A 167 13.42 16.27 9.69
N GLN A 168 12.37 15.56 9.26
CA GLN A 168 11.57 14.73 10.18
C GLN A 168 12.29 13.41 10.52
N THR A 169 12.32 13.08 11.81
CA THR A 169 12.70 11.77 12.36
C THR A 169 11.48 10.89 12.65
N THR A 170 10.23 11.37 12.49
CA THR A 170 9.04 10.58 12.82
C THR A 170 8.26 10.10 11.61
N LYS A 171 7.87 8.83 11.70
CA LYS A 171 7.36 7.94 10.66
C LYS A 171 5.90 8.23 10.26
N ALA A 172 5.44 9.48 10.38
CA ALA A 172 4.05 9.86 10.19
C ALA A 172 3.94 11.04 9.21
N MET A 173 3.13 10.87 8.16
CA MET A 173 2.59 11.97 7.37
C MET A 173 1.15 12.21 7.82
N LEU A 174 0.86 13.43 8.29
CA LEU A 174 -0.50 13.87 8.61
C LEU A 174 -0.90 14.98 7.63
N LEU A 175 -2.02 14.76 6.95
CA LEU A 175 -2.79 15.78 6.26
C LEU A 175 -4.06 15.99 7.09
N TYR A 176 -4.11 17.11 7.81
CA TYR A 176 -5.23 17.48 8.66
C TYR A 176 -6.25 18.30 7.88
N HIS A 177 -7.54 18.06 8.11
CA HIS A 177 -8.63 18.89 7.63
C HIS A 177 -9.56 19.22 8.78
N ASP A 178 -9.90 20.50 8.91
CA ASP A 178 -11.00 20.97 9.75
C ASP A 178 -12.30 21.04 8.93
N SER A 179 -12.62 19.94 8.24
CA SER A 179 -13.81 19.84 7.40
C SER A 179 -14.37 18.42 7.39
N PRO A 180 -15.63 18.21 6.93
CA PRO A 180 -16.27 16.90 6.92
C PRO A 180 -15.52 15.83 6.10
N VAL A 181 -14.64 16.24 5.18
CA VAL A 181 -13.76 15.36 4.40
C VAL A 181 -12.74 14.63 5.29
N GLY A 182 -12.46 15.22 6.46
CA GLY A 182 -11.56 14.80 7.53
C GLY A 182 -10.16 14.39 7.12
N SER A 183 -9.37 13.98 8.12
CA SER A 183 -7.90 13.92 8.00
C SER A 183 -7.38 12.59 7.47
N PHE A 184 -6.19 12.61 6.87
CA PHE A 184 -5.44 11.40 6.50
C PHE A 184 -4.12 11.32 7.28
N ALA A 185 -3.86 10.16 7.88
CA ALA A 185 -2.58 9.83 8.50
C ALA A 185 -2.03 8.53 7.92
N GLN A 186 -0.78 8.56 7.48
CA GLN A 186 -0.01 7.33 7.22
C GLN A 186 1.14 7.27 8.22
N TYR A 187 1.15 6.22 9.05
CA TYR A 187 2.22 5.99 10.01
C TYR A 187 2.70 4.53 9.97
N ARG A 188 4.02 4.33 10.06
CA ARG A 188 4.65 3.00 10.10
C ARG A 188 4.91 2.57 11.55
N THR A 189 4.20 1.54 12.01
CA THR A 189 4.25 1.06 13.41
C THR A 189 5.35 0.04 13.68
N LYS A 190 5.87 -0.66 12.66
CA LYS A 190 6.93 -1.66 12.78
C LYS A 190 7.96 -1.51 11.64
N LEU A 191 9.25 -1.71 11.93
CA LEU A 191 10.33 -1.72 10.93
C LEU A 191 10.63 -3.15 10.51
#